data_AF-A0AAV5X0H9-F1
#
_entry.id   AF-A0AAV5X0H9-F1
#
_cell.length_a   1.000
_cell.length_b   1.000
_cell.length_c   1.000
_cell.angle_alpha   90.00
_cell.angle_beta   90.00
_cell.angle_gamma   90.00
#
_symmetry.space_group_name_H-M   'P 1'
#
loop_
_entity.id
_entity.type
_entity.pdbx_description
1 polymer ?
#
loop_
_entity_poly.entity_id
_entity_poly.type
_entity_poly.pdbx_seq_one_letter_code
_entity_poly.pdbx_strand_id
1 'polypeptide(L)'
;TAIPLLDAAFCPDGYSMMKDGSCYRTVYVEEPAILGDFMSKGIEECKKDDATLPIIRNDQENTMFADILTNLTKYITSDPWLILGAVCNSTTRRLEWMDGTQI
;
A
#
# COMPACT_ATOMS: atom_id res chain seq x y z
N THR A 1 24.53 -6.76 33.34
CA THR A 1 24.17 -5.56 32.56
C THR A 1 23.27 -6.01 31.44
N ALA A 2 21.99 -5.68 31.48
CA ALA A 2 21.04 -6.12 30.45
C ALA A 2 21.16 -5.21 29.22
N ILE A 3 21.38 -5.82 28.06
CA ILE A 3 21.37 -5.15 26.76
C ILE A 3 19.88 -4.89 26.44
N PRO A 4 19.45 -3.66 26.13
CA PRO A 4 18.09 -3.47 25.64
C PRO A 4 18.01 -4.18 24.29
N LEU A 5 17.19 -5.22 24.22
CA LEU A 5 16.75 -5.78 22.95
C LEU A 5 16.07 -4.62 22.22
N LEU A 6 16.68 -4.13 21.14
CA LEU A 6 15.92 -3.37 20.15
C LEU A 6 14.73 -4.27 19.80
N ASP A 7 13.51 -3.78 20.03
CA ASP A 7 12.31 -4.41 19.49
C ASP A 7 12.59 -4.68 18.02
N ALA A 8 12.78 -5.95 17.67
CA ALA A 8 12.87 -6.33 16.27
C ALA A 8 11.54 -5.91 15.66
N ALA A 9 11.60 -5.02 14.66
CA ALA A 9 10.41 -4.60 13.93
C ALA A 9 9.80 -5.85 13.30
N PHE A 10 8.70 -6.34 13.88
CA PHE A 10 7.94 -7.45 13.36
C PHE A 10 6.65 -6.90 12.76
N CYS A 11 6.34 -7.34 11.55
CA CYS A 11 5.05 -7.07 10.96
C CYS A 11 3.97 -7.96 11.60
N PRO A 12 2.72 -7.48 11.70
CA PRO A 12 1.59 -8.31 12.12
C PRO A 12 1.45 -9.57 11.25
N ASP A 13 0.75 -10.58 11.76
CA ASP A 13 0.47 -11.80 11.01
C ASP A 13 -0.19 -11.49 9.66
N GLY A 14 0.30 -12.11 8.59
CA GLY A 14 -0.17 -11.89 7.23
C GLY A 14 0.40 -10.64 6.53
N TYR A 15 1.26 -9.87 7.19
CA TYR A 15 2.01 -8.76 6.60
C TYR A 15 3.45 -9.17 6.28
N SER A 16 3.99 -8.58 5.22
CA SER A 16 5.39 -8.67 4.82
C SER A 16 6.10 -7.36 5.14
N MET A 17 7.38 -7.45 5.50
CA MET A 17 8.22 -6.28 5.78
C MET A 17 8.82 -5.72 4.47
N MET A 18 8.75 -4.40 4.32
CA MET A 18 9.42 -3.63 3.27
C MET A 18 10.89 -3.34 3.65
N LYS A 19 11.69 -2.87 2.69
CA LYS A 19 13.13 -2.62 2.90
C LYS A 19 13.41 -1.51 3.93
N ASP A 20 12.46 -0.60 4.14
CA ASP A 20 12.53 0.48 5.13
C ASP A 20 11.98 0.08 6.53
N GLY A 21 11.52 -1.17 6.69
CA GLY A 21 10.93 -1.66 7.93
C GLY A 21 9.43 -1.40 8.07
N SER A 22 8.80 -0.73 7.10
CA SER A 22 7.33 -0.65 7.05
C SER A 22 6.70 -1.99 6.68
N CYS A 23 5.41 -2.16 6.93
CA CYS A 23 4.70 -3.42 6.69
C CYS A 23 3.66 -3.26 5.59
N TYR A 24 3.51 -4.27 4.74
CA TYR A 24 2.49 -4.31 3.68
C TYR A 24 1.81 -5.67 3.62
N ARG A 25 0.56 -5.68 3.14
CA ARG A 25 -0.17 -6.89 2.78
C ARG A 25 -0.81 -6.68 1.42
N THR A 26 -0.72 -7.68 0.56
CA THR A 26 -1.37 -7.64 -0.76
C THR A 26 -2.81 -8.12 -0.61
N VAL A 27 -3.75 -7.35 -1.15
CA VAL A 27 -5.15 -7.74 -1.24
C VAL A 27 -5.50 -7.80 -2.72
N TYR A 28 -5.93 -8.97 -3.17
CA TYR A 28 -6.28 -9.20 -4.56
C TYR A 28 -7.78 -9.04 -4.75
N VAL A 29 -8.18 -8.26 -5.77
CA VAL A 29 -9.58 -8.01 -6.13
C VAL A 29 -9.78 -8.47 -7.56
N GLU A 30 -10.47 -9.60 -7.74
CA GLU A 30 -10.54 -10.36 -9.00
C GLU A 30 -11.86 -10.13 -9.79
N GLU A 31 -12.68 -9.15 -9.38
CA GLU A 31 -14.02 -8.94 -9.94
C GLU A 31 -14.04 -7.96 -11.13
N PRO A 32 -15.02 -8.08 -12.07
CA PRO A 32 -15.28 -7.08 -13.09
C PRO A 32 -15.86 -5.82 -12.43
N ALA A 33 -14.97 -4.99 -11.89
CA ALA A 33 -15.30 -3.74 -11.22
C ALA A 33 -14.91 -2.55 -12.10
N ILE A 34 -15.67 -1.46 -11.98
CA ILE A 34 -15.28 -0.17 -12.55
C ILE A 34 -14.16 0.39 -11.65
N LEU A 35 -13.19 1.14 -12.20
CA LEU A 35 -12.05 1.71 -11.45
C LEU A 35 -12.42 2.37 -10.11
N GLY A 36 -13.60 3.01 -10.03
CA GLY A 36 -14.11 3.60 -8.79
C GLY A 36 -14.35 2.58 -7.67
N ASP A 37 -14.84 1.39 -7.99
CA ASP A 37 -15.15 0.35 -6.99
C ASP A 37 -13.87 -0.20 -6.35
N PHE A 38 -12.79 -0.30 -7.14
CA PHE A 38 -11.48 -0.74 -6.67
C PHE A 38 -10.91 0.20 -5.60
N MET A 39 -11.01 1.52 -5.81
CA MET A 39 -10.57 2.51 -4.81
C MET A 39 -11.34 2.37 -3.50
N SER A 40 -12.68 2.34 -3.56
CA SER A 40 -13.52 2.25 -2.37
C SER A 40 -13.29 0.94 -1.60
N LYS A 41 -13.24 -0.20 -2.31
CA LYS A 41 -12.95 -1.51 -1.71
C LYS A 41 -11.55 -1.53 -1.08
N GLY A 42 -10.53 -1.00 -1.77
CA GLY A 42 -9.17 -0.94 -1.26
C GLY A 42 -9.06 -0.13 0.03
N ILE A 43 -9.70 1.04 0.09
CA ILE A 43 -9.75 1.87 1.31
C ILE A 43 -10.45 1.11 2.46
N GLU A 44 -11.57 0.45 2.18
CA GLU A 44 -12.31 -0.32 3.19
C GLU A 44 -11.49 -1.49 3.74
N GLU A 45 -10.81 -2.25 2.87
CA GLU A 45 -9.95 -3.35 3.30
C GLU A 45 -8.78 -2.88 4.16
N CYS A 46 -8.08 -1.82 3.75
CA CYS A 46 -6.96 -1.26 4.54
C CYS A 46 -7.42 -0.76 5.93
N LYS A 47 -8.61 -0.15 6.02
CA LYS A 47 -9.15 0.35 7.29
C LYS A 47 -9.44 -0.72 8.33
N LYS A 48 -9.64 -1.98 7.93
CA LYS A 48 -9.84 -3.10 8.88
C LYS A 48 -8.64 -3.30 9.79
N ASP A 49 -7.45 -2.90 9.33
CA ASP A 49 -6.18 -3.07 10.02
C ASP A 49 -5.55 -1.72 10.45
N ASP A 50 -6.32 -0.64 10.47
CA ASP A 50 -5.83 0.75 10.66
C ASP A 50 -4.70 1.14 9.67
N ALA A 51 -4.71 0.52 8.49
CA ALA A 51 -3.73 0.73 7.44
C ALA A 51 -4.27 1.70 6.37
N THR A 52 -3.39 2.07 5.43
CA THR A 52 -3.71 2.92 4.28
C THR A 52 -3.38 2.20 2.97
N LEU A 53 -3.99 2.66 1.87
CA LEU A 53 -3.49 2.32 0.54
C LEU A 53 -2.08 2.89 0.38
N PRO A 54 -1.22 2.30 -0.48
CA PRO A 54 0.13 2.78 -0.70
C PRO A 54 0.20 4.28 -1.02
N ILE A 55 1.01 5.00 -0.26
CA ILE A 55 1.40 6.39 -0.49
C ILE A 55 2.88 6.37 -0.90
N ILE A 56 3.25 7.13 -1.93
CA ILE A 56 4.61 7.14 -2.46
C ILE A 56 5.23 8.51 -2.18
N ARG A 57 6.31 8.55 -1.40
CA ARG A 57 7.01 9.78 -0.99
C ARG A 57 8.27 10.09 -1.78
N ASN A 58 8.85 9.06 -2.38
CA ASN A 58 10.14 9.16 -3.03
C ASN A 58 10.36 7.98 -3.99
N ASP A 59 11.43 8.07 -4.78
CA ASP A 59 11.80 7.06 -5.76
C ASP A 59 12.11 5.69 -5.13
N GLN A 60 12.58 5.68 -3.88
CA GLN A 60 12.87 4.45 -3.16
C GLN A 60 11.58 3.68 -2.88
N GLU A 61 10.57 4.31 -2.30
CA GLU A 61 9.26 3.72 -2.06
C GLU A 61 8.57 3.30 -3.37
N ASN A 62 8.64 4.15 -4.40
CA ASN A 62 8.13 3.79 -5.73
C ASN A 62 8.77 2.49 -6.25
N THR A 63 10.09 2.36 -6.08
CA THR A 63 10.81 1.14 -6.44
C THR A 63 10.39 -0.05 -5.58
N MET A 64 10.16 0.13 -4.28
CA MET A 64 9.70 -0.97 -3.41
C MET A 64 8.34 -1.52 -3.84
N PHE A 65 7.37 -0.66 -4.15
CA PHE A 65 6.06 -1.10 -4.63
C PHE A 65 6.14 -1.74 -6.03
N ALA A 66 7.00 -1.22 -6.92
CA ALA A 66 7.25 -1.83 -8.23
C ALA A 66 7.90 -3.23 -8.11
N ASP A 67 8.82 -3.42 -7.16
CA ASP A 67 9.42 -4.73 -6.86
C ASP A 67 8.36 -5.73 -6.38
N ILE A 68 7.40 -5.29 -5.55
CA ILE A 68 6.29 -6.12 -5.07
C ILE A 68 5.43 -6.59 -6.25
N LEU A 69 5.02 -5.68 -7.14
CA LEU A 69 4.23 -6.03 -8.33
C LEU A 69 4.99 -6.96 -9.26
N THR A 70 6.27 -6.69 -9.51
CA THR A 70 7.13 -7.54 -10.34
C THR A 70 7.21 -8.95 -9.77
N ASN A 71 7.30 -9.10 -8.45
CA ASN A 71 7.31 -10.43 -7.83
C ASN A 71 5.95 -11.13 -7.94
N LEU A 72 4.83 -10.40 -7.85
CA LEU A 72 3.49 -10.97 -8.03
C LEU A 72 3.29 -11.54 -9.43
N THR A 73 3.82 -10.90 -10.49
CA THR A 73 3.71 -11.40 -11.88
C THR A 73 4.31 -12.80 -12.08
N LYS A 74 5.17 -13.27 -11.15
CA LYS A 74 5.69 -14.65 -11.18
C LYS A 74 4.62 -15.70 -10.85
N TYR A 75 3.51 -15.28 -10.24
CA TYR A 75 2.47 -16.15 -9.71
C TYR A 75 1.10 -15.96 -10.37
N ILE A 76 0.93 -14.90 -11.17
CA ILE A 76 -0.34 -14.58 -11.85
C ILE A 76 -0.10 -14.41 -13.36
N THR A 77 -1.12 -14.69 -14.17
CA THR A 77 -1.03 -14.63 -15.64
C THR A 77 -1.41 -13.27 -16.23
N SER A 78 -1.94 -12.37 -15.42
CA SER A 78 -2.36 -11.01 -15.80
C SER A 78 -1.43 -9.95 -15.23
N ASP A 79 -1.24 -8.84 -15.94
CA ASP A 79 -0.51 -7.69 -15.40
C ASP A 79 -1.26 -7.10 -14.19
N PRO A 80 -0.67 -7.11 -12.98
CA PRO A 80 -1.32 -6.58 -11.79
C PRO A 80 -1.30 -5.05 -11.82
N TRP A 81 -2.39 -4.44 -11.37
CA TRP A 81 -2.49 -2.99 -11.19
C TRP A 81 -2.48 -2.70 -9.70
N LEU A 82 -1.70 -1.71 -9.28
CA LEU A 82 -1.67 -1.24 -7.89
C LEU A 82 -2.54 0.00 -7.74
N ILE A 83 -3.45 -0.06 -6.78
CA ILE A 83 -4.27 1.08 -6.40
C ILE A 83 -3.49 1.89 -5.36
N LEU A 84 -3.25 3.16 -5.64
CA LEU A 84 -2.54 4.06 -4.73
C LEU A 84 -3.53 4.87 -3.90
N GLY A 85 -3.09 5.30 -2.73
CA GLY A 85 -3.82 6.19 -1.81
C GLY A 85 -3.88 7.63 -2.30
N ALA A 86 -4.09 7.86 -3.60
CA ALA A 86 -4.25 9.19 -4.18
C ALA A 86 -5.75 9.55 -4.23
N VAL A 87 -6.11 10.71 -3.68
CA VAL A 87 -7.49 11.18 -3.56
C VAL A 87 -7.63 12.61 -4.09
N CYS A 88 -8.82 12.96 -4.58
CA CYS A 88 -9.12 14.34 -4.93
C CYS A 88 -9.62 15.08 -3.69
N ASN A 89 -8.90 16.10 -3.25
CA ASN A 89 -9.38 16.99 -2.20
C ASN A 89 -10.55 17.81 -2.73
N SER A 90 -11.72 17.66 -2.11
CA SER A 90 -12.98 18.26 -2.57
C SER A 90 -13.00 19.79 -2.47
N THR A 91 -12.18 20.34 -1.57
CA THR A 91 -12.06 21.79 -1.33
C THR A 91 -11.07 22.42 -2.30
N THR A 92 -9.84 21.91 -2.36
CA THR A 92 -8.76 22.47 -3.21
C THR A 92 -8.88 22.05 -4.66
N ARG A 93 -9.65 20.99 -4.95
CA ARG A 93 -9.75 20.32 -6.26
C ARG A 93 -8.40 19.81 -6.77
N ARG A 94 -7.47 19.54 -5.87
CA ARG A 94 -6.15 18.99 -6.19
C ARG A 94 -6.09 17.51 -5.85
N LEU A 95 -5.27 16.79 -6.60
CA LEU A 95 -4.89 15.44 -6.25
C LEU A 95 -3.89 15.51 -5.10
N GLU A 96 -4.17 14.79 -4.03
CA GLU A 96 -3.40 14.75 -2.78
C GLU A 96 -3.30 13.29 -2.33
N TRP A 97 -2.32 12.96 -1.51
CA TRP A 97 -2.30 11.66 -0.83
C TRP A 97 -3.40 11.61 0.24
N MET A 98 -3.88 10.41 0.56
CA MET A 98 -5.01 10.21 1.48
C MET A 98 -4.72 10.66 2.93
N ASP A 99 -3.46 10.94 3.27
CA ASP A 99 -3.07 11.57 4.54
C ASP A 99 -3.01 13.11 4.47
N GLY A 100 -3.45 13.71 3.37
CA GLY A 100 -3.60 15.15 3.18
C GLY A 100 -2.34 15.87 2.68
N THR A 101 -1.28 15.14 2.38
CA THR A 101 -0.05 15.70 1.81
C THR A 101 -0.13 15.84 0.29
N GLN A 102 0.70 16.71 -0.29
CA GLN A 102 0.77 16.88 -1.74
C GLN A 102 1.53 15.73 -2.40
N ILE A 103 1.13 15.42 -3.64
CA ILE A 103 1.84 14.50 -4.55
C ILE A 103 3.08 15.17 -5.11
#